data_AF-A0A7Y0S2B8-F1
#
_entry.id   AF-A0A7Y0S2B8-F1
#
_cell.length_a   1.000
_cell.length_b   1.000
_cell.length_c   1.000
_cell.angle_alpha   90.00
_cell.angle_beta   90.00
_cell.angle_gamma   90.00
#
_symmetry.space_group_name_H-M   'P 1'
#
loop_
_entity.id
_entity.type
_entity.pdbx_description
1 polymer ?
#
loop_
_entity_poly.entity_id
_entity_poly.type
_entity_poly.pdbx_seq_one_letter_code
_entity_poly.pdbx_strand_id
1 'polypeptide(L)'
;LIDQFGNTIAASNWNLDRTFIGRNFAFRPYFKQAIVGEQSQYFALGSTSGQRGYYYSYPMTYAGAPIGVVVVKMDLTSIEENWR
;
A
#
# COMPACT_ATOMS: atom_id res chain seq x y z
N LEU A 1 0.34 2.21 -6.57
CA LEU A 1 -0.27 1.31 -7.57
C LEU A 1 0.59 0.06 -7.66
N ILE A 2 0.01 -1.09 -7.38
CA ILE A 2 0.69 -2.38 -7.36
C ILE A 2 0.05 -3.28 -8.42
N ASP A 3 0.86 -3.95 -9.23
CA ASP A 3 0.37 -4.94 -10.20
C ASP A 3 -0.13 -6.23 -9.52
N GLN A 4 -0.68 -7.14 -10.30
CA GLN A 4 -1.21 -8.42 -9.80
C GLN A 4 -0.16 -9.35 -9.15
N PHE A 5 1.14 -9.09 -9.38
CA PHE A 5 2.25 -9.87 -8.83
C PHE A 5 2.88 -9.22 -7.59
N GLY A 6 2.34 -8.08 -7.15
CA GLY A 6 2.80 -7.36 -5.98
C GLY A 6 3.89 -6.32 -6.27
N ASN A 7 4.24 -6.07 -7.54
CA ASN A 7 5.25 -5.06 -7.89
C ASN A 7 4.62 -3.67 -7.97
N THR A 8 5.29 -2.68 -7.38
CA THR A 8 4.84 -1.30 -7.47
C THR A 8 5.24 -0.68 -8.81
N ILE A 9 4.26 -0.40 -9.65
CA ILE A 9 4.47 0.14 -11.01
C ILE A 9 4.24 1.66 -11.08
N ALA A 10 3.52 2.24 -10.12
CA ALA A 10 3.36 3.69 -9.97
C ALA A 10 3.20 4.05 -8.50
N ALA A 11 3.78 5.17 -8.08
CA ALA A 11 3.75 5.62 -6.69
C ALA A 11 3.78 7.15 -6.62
N SER A 12 3.16 7.74 -5.60
CA SER A 12 3.18 9.19 -5.38
C SER A 12 4.58 9.72 -5.02
N ASN A 13 5.44 8.87 -4.48
CA ASN A 13 6.82 9.18 -4.10
C ASN A 13 7.85 8.73 -5.15
N TRP A 14 7.45 8.64 -6.41
CA TRP A 14 8.32 8.13 -7.50
C TRP A 14 9.64 8.91 -7.64
N ASN A 15 9.63 10.19 -7.30
CA ASN A 15 10.75 11.14 -7.41
C ASN A 15 11.54 11.36 -6.10
N LEU A 16 11.26 10.56 -5.06
CA LEU A 16 11.94 10.67 -3.77
C LEU A 16 12.94 9.52 -3.59
N ASP A 17 14.01 9.73 -2.82
CA ASP A 17 15.03 8.70 -2.53
C ASP A 17 14.42 7.40 -1.97
N ARG A 18 13.34 7.54 -1.18
CA ARG A 18 12.57 6.40 -0.62
C ARG A 18 11.39 6.01 -1.50
N THR A 19 11.62 5.92 -2.80
CA THR A 19 10.60 5.52 -3.78
C THR A 19 10.06 4.10 -3.52
N PHE A 20 8.79 3.90 -3.85
CA PHE A 20 8.18 2.57 -3.85
C PHE A 20 8.28 1.88 -5.21
N ILE A 21 8.57 2.59 -6.30
CA ILE A 21 8.68 2.02 -7.66
C ILE A 21 9.64 0.83 -7.66
N GLY A 22 9.21 -0.27 -8.29
CA GLY A 22 10.00 -1.51 -8.43
C GLY A 22 10.05 -2.38 -7.17
N ARG A 23 9.52 -1.92 -6.02
CA ARG A 23 9.45 -2.75 -4.81
C ARG A 23 8.28 -3.72 -4.87
N ASN A 24 8.53 -4.95 -4.42
CA ASN A 24 7.50 -5.97 -4.30
C ASN A 24 6.90 -6.00 -2.88
N PHE A 25 5.58 -5.97 -2.80
CA PHE A 25 4.80 -6.02 -1.55
C PHE A 25 3.83 -7.20 -1.52
N ALA A 26 4.03 -8.25 -2.32
CA ALA A 26 3.17 -9.44 -2.35
C ALA A 26 3.06 -10.14 -0.99
N PHE A 27 4.09 -10.00 -0.15
CA PHE A 27 4.10 -10.58 1.20
C PHE A 27 3.22 -9.81 2.21
N ARG A 28 2.83 -8.56 1.91
CA ARG A 28 2.10 -7.71 2.85
C ARG A 28 0.63 -8.13 2.95
N PRO A 29 0.05 -8.23 4.16
CA PRO A 29 -1.35 -8.62 4.35
C PRO A 29 -2.32 -7.76 3.54
N TYR A 30 -2.08 -6.44 3.47
CA TYR A 30 -2.97 -5.56 2.74
C TYR A 30 -3.05 -5.89 1.24
N PHE A 31 -1.93 -6.33 0.65
CA PHE A 31 -1.91 -6.72 -0.76
C PHE A 31 -2.59 -8.06 -0.95
N LYS A 32 -2.27 -9.05 -0.10
CA LYS A 32 -2.84 -10.40 -0.19
C LYS A 32 -4.36 -10.40 -0.10
N GLN A 33 -4.92 -9.59 0.78
CA GLN A 33 -6.37 -9.46 0.93
C GLN A 33 -6.97 -8.68 -0.24
N ALA A 34 -6.32 -7.61 -0.69
CA ALA A 34 -6.81 -6.84 -1.83
C ALA A 34 -6.80 -7.59 -3.15
N ILE A 35 -5.76 -8.36 -3.45
CA ILE A 35 -5.65 -9.00 -4.76
C ILE A 35 -6.68 -10.12 -4.98
N VAL A 36 -7.30 -10.65 -3.91
CA VAL A 36 -8.42 -11.60 -3.99
C VAL A 36 -9.79 -10.93 -4.07
N GLY A 37 -9.85 -9.60 -4.19
CA GLY A 37 -11.08 -8.84 -4.41
C GLY A 37 -11.69 -8.20 -3.17
N GLU A 38 -11.01 -8.26 -2.01
CA GLU A 38 -11.51 -7.66 -0.76
C GLU A 38 -10.86 -6.29 -0.47
N GLN A 39 -11.58 -5.40 0.20
CA GLN A 39 -10.92 -4.21 0.76
C GLN A 39 -10.07 -4.63 1.96
N SER A 40 -8.96 -3.93 2.23
CA SER A 40 -8.18 -4.22 3.43
C SER A 40 -7.67 -2.97 4.14
N GLN A 41 -7.45 -3.13 5.44
CA GLN A 41 -6.90 -2.13 6.34
C GLN A 41 -5.80 -2.79 7.16
N TYR A 42 -4.62 -2.17 7.22
CA TYR A 42 -3.47 -2.74 7.90
C TYR A 42 -2.62 -1.68 8.56
N PHE A 43 -2.30 -1.88 9.84
CA PHE A 43 -1.39 -1.02 10.58
C PHE A 43 0.00 -1.67 10.61
N ALA A 44 1.04 -0.94 10.19
CA ALA A 44 2.40 -1.45 10.26
C ALA A 44 3.48 -0.38 10.28
N LEU A 45 4.65 -0.77 10.78
CA LEU A 45 5.90 -0.07 10.52
C LEU A 45 6.32 -0.31 9.06
N GLY A 46 6.42 0.76 8.28
CA GLY A 46 6.78 0.69 6.87
C GLY A 46 8.23 0.24 6.68
N SER A 47 8.44 -0.88 5.98
CA SER A 47 9.78 -1.44 5.72
C SER A 47 10.67 -0.54 4.85
N THR A 48 10.07 0.35 4.04
CA THR A 48 10.80 1.28 3.19
C THR A 48 11.03 2.63 3.86
N SER A 49 9.99 3.20 4.49
CA SER A 49 10.07 4.53 5.08
C SER A 49 10.60 4.54 6.52
N GLY A 50 10.55 3.42 7.23
CA GLY A 50 10.86 3.35 8.68
C GLY A 50 9.82 4.06 9.56
N GLN A 51 8.68 4.46 8.98
CA GLN A 51 7.62 5.18 9.69
C GLN A 51 6.40 4.27 9.85
N ARG A 52 5.73 4.41 10.99
CA ARG A 52 4.42 3.80 11.21
C ARG A 52 3.44 4.38 10.20
N GLY A 53 2.54 3.54 9.73
CA GLY A 53 1.51 3.98 8.81
C GLY A 53 0.31 3.08 8.86
N TYR A 54 -0.83 3.68 8.55
CA TYR A 54 -2.06 2.97 8.31
C TYR A 54 -2.24 2.79 6.80
N TYR A 55 -2.36 1.56 6.36
CA TYR A 55 -2.46 1.19 4.94
C TYR A 55 -3.90 0.79 4.64
N TYR A 56 -4.54 1.52 3.73
CA TYR A 56 -5.79 1.13 3.09
C TYR A 56 -5.47 0.59 1.71
N SER A 57 -6.06 -0.55 1.33
CA SER A 57 -5.89 -1.11 0.00
C SER A 57 -7.22 -1.51 -0.63
N TYR A 58 -7.30 -1.35 -1.95
CA TYR A 58 -8.49 -1.67 -2.72
C TYR A 58 -8.12 -2.39 -4.03
N PRO A 59 -8.82 -3.48 -4.40
CA PRO A 59 -8.62 -4.18 -5.67
C PRO A 59 -9.00 -3.26 -6.84
N MET A 60 -8.16 -3.24 -7.86
CA MET A 60 -8.58 -2.76 -9.18
C MET A 60 -9.10 -3.95 -9.97
N THR A 61 -10.37 -3.90 -10.36
CA THR A 61 -10.99 -4.95 -11.17
C THR A 61 -11.25 -4.44 -12.58
N TYR A 62 -10.96 -5.28 -13.57
CA TYR A 62 -11.30 -5.02 -14.97
C TYR A 62 -11.79 -6.33 -15.60
N ALA A 63 -12.88 -6.27 -16.35
CA ALA A 63 -13.52 -7.46 -16.95
C ALA A 63 -13.79 -8.60 -15.94
N GLY A 64 -14.11 -8.26 -14.68
CA GLY A 64 -14.41 -9.23 -13.63
C GLY A 64 -13.20 -9.86 -12.93
N ALA A 65 -11.97 -9.49 -13.30
CA ALA A 65 -10.74 -9.99 -12.68
C ALA A 65 -9.96 -8.87 -11.98
N PRO A 66 -9.37 -9.13 -10.80
CA PRO A 66 -8.40 -8.22 -10.19
C PRO A 66 -7.14 -8.08 -11.06
N ILE A 67 -6.81 -6.86 -11.47
CA ILE A 67 -5.61 -6.54 -12.28
C ILE A 67 -4.49 -5.90 -11.47
N GLY A 68 -4.74 -5.60 -10.19
CA GLY A 68 -3.79 -4.95 -9.29
C GLY A 68 -4.47 -4.36 -8.07
N VAL A 69 -3.71 -3.58 -7.31
CA VAL A 69 -4.14 -3.02 -6.02
C VAL A 69 -3.72 -1.55 -5.94
N VAL A 70 -4.66 -0.68 -5.55
CA VAL A 70 -4.36 0.68 -5.11
C VAL A 70 -4.14 0.65 -3.61
N VAL A 71 -3.13 1.38 -3.13
CA VAL A 71 -2.80 1.48 -1.71
C VAL A 71 -2.64 2.94 -1.34
N VAL A 72 -3.29 3.35 -0.26
CA VAL A 72 -3.10 4.64 0.41
C VAL A 72 -2.40 4.37 1.74
N LYS A 73 -1.30 5.08 1.98
CA LYS A 73 -0.60 5.08 3.27
C LYS A 73 -0.89 6.41 3.95
N MET A 74 -1.48 6.36 5.14
CA MET A 74 -1.62 7.52 6.02
C MET A 74 -0.50 7.51 7.05
N ASP A 75 0.14 8.67 7.21
CA ASP A 75 1.05 8.91 8.32
C ASP A 75 0.21 9.08 9.60
N LEU A 76 0.70 8.50 10.69
CA LEU A 76 0.02 8.52 11.98
C LEU A 76 0.65 9.52 12.95
N THR A 77 1.78 10.14 12.61
CA THR A 77 2.43 11.14 13.47
C THR A 77 1.46 12.27 13.82
N SER A 78 0.64 12.76 12.88
CA SER A 78 -0.34 13.82 13.16
C SER A 78 -1.51 13.38 14.06
N ILE A 79 -1.84 12.09 14.09
CA ILE A 79 -2.85 11.55 15.02
C ILE A 79 -2.23 11.38 16.41
N GLU A 80 -0.98 10.89 16.50
CA GLU A 80 -0.25 10.75 17.76
C GLU A 80 0.03 12.12 18.42
N GLU A 81 0.33 13.16 17.64
CA GLU A 81 0.61 14.52 18.14
C GLU A 81 -0.63 15.21 18.74
N ASN A 82 -1.81 14.98 18.17
CA ASN A 82 -3.08 15.54 18.68
C ASN A 82 -3.60 14.84 19.95
N TRP A 83 -2.97 13.74 20.37
CA TRP A 83 -3.36 12.99 21.57
C TRP A 83 -2.52 13.34 22.82
N ARG A 84 -1.57 14.26 22.70
CA ARG A 84 -0.85 14.86 23.84
C ARG A 84 -1.66 15.97 24.49
#